data_AF-A0AAD1IKR9-F1
#
_entry.id   AF-A0AAD1IKR9-F1
#
_cell.length_a   1.000
_cell.length_b   1.000
_cell.length_c   1.000
_cell.angle_alpha   90.00
_cell.angle_beta   90.00
_cell.angle_gamma   90.00
#
_symmetry.space_group_name_H-M   'P 1'
#
loop_
_entity.id
_entity.type
_entity.pdbx_description
1 polymer ?
#
loop_
_entity_poly.entity_id
_entity_poly.type
_entity_poly.pdbx_seq_one_letter_code
_entity_poly.pdbx_strand_id
1 'polypeptide(L)'
;MRWLTASGLGHSDCERIADAVLAQPVLAVTSLAYVAAGVAVLWSAVRWRRPLGWTAGVVLVAVGAGSFAFHGPQPSWAKPAHDLPIIAVGVVYAVLLARSRRPQWRSVWAPAAGLLVVGLAAYAAGRSGSPLCRPDSVWQYHGAWHVLSAAAAGWAARAMAPDRR
;
A
#
# COMPACT_ATOMS: atom_id res chain seq x y z
N MET A 1 -25.37 -21.87 -10.15
CA MET A 1 -25.39 -20.39 -10.28
C MET A 1 -24.09 -19.99 -10.96
N ARG A 2 -24.18 -19.51 -12.21
CA ARG A 2 -23.03 -19.05 -12.99
C ARG A 2 -22.52 -17.74 -12.39
N TRP A 3 -21.27 -17.72 -11.95
CA TRP A 3 -20.53 -16.50 -11.64
C TRP A 3 -20.33 -15.72 -12.94
N LEU A 4 -21.28 -14.83 -13.23
CA LEU A 4 -21.11 -13.80 -14.24
C LEU A 4 -20.06 -12.80 -13.74
N THR A 5 -19.19 -12.38 -14.65
CA THR A 5 -18.00 -11.51 -14.49
C THR A 5 -16.79 -12.17 -13.85
N ALA A 6 -15.97 -12.83 -14.67
CA ALA A 6 -14.52 -12.72 -14.50
C ALA A 6 -14.17 -11.24 -14.71
N SER A 7 -14.36 -10.44 -13.66
CA SER A 7 -13.86 -9.08 -13.61
C SER A 7 -12.36 -9.16 -13.84
N GLY A 8 -11.83 -8.40 -14.79
CA GLY A 8 -10.41 -8.42 -15.17
C GLY A 8 -9.45 -7.87 -14.11
N LEU A 9 -9.73 -8.12 -12.82
CA LEU A 9 -8.94 -7.74 -11.66
C LEU A 9 -7.61 -8.48 -11.71
N GLY A 10 -6.52 -7.78 -11.39
CA GLY A 10 -5.20 -8.38 -11.29
C GLY A 10 -4.53 -8.81 -12.60
N HIS A 11 -5.20 -8.79 -13.77
CA HIS A 11 -4.58 -9.22 -15.05
C HIS A 11 -3.34 -8.42 -15.46
N SER A 12 -3.22 -7.24 -14.90
CA SER A 12 -2.14 -6.33 -15.18
C SER A 12 -0.92 -6.57 -14.28
N ASP A 13 -1.09 -7.41 -13.26
CA ASP A 13 -0.04 -7.86 -12.36
C ASP A 13 0.63 -9.10 -12.93
N CYS A 14 1.91 -9.28 -12.60
CA CYS A 14 2.64 -10.44 -13.07
C CYS A 14 2.16 -11.76 -12.45
N GLU A 15 1.80 -11.77 -11.16
CA GLU A 15 1.42 -13.01 -10.46
C GLU A 15 0.22 -13.68 -11.14
N ARG A 16 0.35 -14.98 -11.38
CA ARG A 16 -0.71 -15.78 -11.99
C ARG A 16 -1.97 -15.74 -11.12
N ILE A 17 -3.10 -15.50 -11.77
CA ILE A 17 -4.42 -15.62 -11.15
C ILE A 17 -4.81 -17.11 -11.09
N ALA A 18 -5.05 -17.62 -9.89
CA ALA A 18 -5.48 -18.98 -9.62
C ALA A 18 -6.97 -19.03 -9.23
N ASP A 19 -7.64 -20.15 -9.54
CA ASP A 19 -8.99 -20.45 -9.04
C ASP A 19 -8.90 -20.96 -7.59
N ALA A 20 -8.66 -20.04 -6.66
CA ALA A 20 -8.46 -20.31 -5.24
C ALA A 20 -8.96 -19.13 -4.39
N VAL A 21 -9.11 -19.34 -3.08
CA VAL A 21 -9.50 -18.29 -2.12
C VAL A 21 -8.57 -17.08 -2.19
N LEU A 22 -7.29 -17.31 -2.48
CA LEU A 22 -6.35 -16.26 -2.84
C LEU A 22 -6.01 -16.38 -4.31
N ALA A 23 -6.60 -15.51 -5.12
CA ALA A 23 -6.39 -15.46 -6.56
C ALA A 23 -4.91 -15.21 -6.91
N GLN A 24 -4.24 -14.36 -6.15
CA GLN A 24 -2.82 -13.99 -6.25
C GLN A 24 -2.20 -14.04 -4.85
N PRO A 25 -1.81 -15.23 -4.36
CA PRO A 25 -1.41 -15.44 -2.96
C PRO A 25 -0.28 -14.53 -2.47
N VAL A 26 0.77 -14.30 -3.26
CA VAL A 26 1.91 -13.47 -2.84
C VAL A 26 1.48 -12.01 -2.70
N LEU A 27 0.74 -11.48 -3.68
CA LEU A 27 0.25 -10.10 -3.65
C LEU A 27 -0.74 -9.92 -2.49
N ALA A 28 -1.67 -10.85 -2.29
CA ALA A 28 -2.60 -10.80 -1.17
C ALA A 28 -1.88 -10.77 0.19
N VAL A 29 -0.92 -11.67 0.42
CA VAL A 29 -0.17 -11.72 1.68
C VAL A 29 0.67 -10.46 1.88
N THR A 30 1.35 -9.98 0.85
CA THR A 30 2.19 -8.77 0.95
C THR A 30 1.39 -7.50 1.20
N SER A 31 0.10 -7.44 0.80
CA SER A 31 -0.82 -6.34 1.16
C SER A 31 -0.97 -6.13 2.67
N LEU A 32 -0.72 -7.17 3.49
CA LEU A 32 -0.75 -7.06 4.96
C LEU A 32 0.35 -6.13 5.51
N ALA A 33 1.37 -5.78 4.71
CA ALA A 33 2.35 -4.76 5.06
C ALA A 33 1.69 -3.39 5.33
N TYR A 34 0.65 -3.03 4.58
CA TYR A 34 -0.09 -1.79 4.81
C TYR A 34 -0.90 -1.84 6.12
N VAL A 35 -1.47 -3.00 6.46
CA VAL A 35 -2.19 -3.19 7.74
C VAL A 35 -1.21 -3.02 8.90
N ALA A 36 -0.05 -3.69 8.84
CA ALA A 36 0.99 -3.56 9.85
C ALA A 36 1.49 -2.12 10.00
N ALA A 37 1.77 -1.43 8.87
CA ALA A 37 2.15 -0.02 8.88
C ALA A 37 1.06 0.88 9.47
N GLY A 38 -0.20 0.67 9.06
CA GLY A 38 -1.35 1.42 9.56
C GLY A 38 -1.54 1.26 11.08
N VAL A 39 -1.44 0.03 11.59
CA VAL A 39 -1.49 -0.25 13.05
C VAL A 39 -0.34 0.45 13.79
N ALA A 40 0.88 0.41 13.25
CA ALA A 40 2.02 1.12 13.85
C ALA A 40 1.82 2.64 13.85
N VAL A 41 1.21 3.21 12.80
CA VAL A 41 0.85 4.63 12.74
C VAL A 41 -0.24 4.97 13.74
N LEU A 42 -1.28 4.13 13.89
CA LEU A 42 -2.34 4.30 14.91
C LEU A 42 -1.76 4.31 16.32
N TRP A 43 -0.89 3.35 16.63
CA TRP A 43 -0.21 3.28 17.91
C TRP A 43 0.64 4.53 18.19
N SER A 44 1.35 5.01 17.16
CA SER A 44 2.13 6.25 17.24
C SER A 44 1.23 7.48 17.42
N ALA A 45 0.07 7.53 16.76
CA ALA A 45 -0.88 8.62 16.85
C ALA A 45 -1.47 8.79 18.26
N VAL A 46 -1.75 7.66 18.94
CA VAL A 46 -2.12 7.63 20.36
C VAL A 46 -1.01 8.25 21.20
N ARG A 47 0.24 7.79 21.01
CA ARG A 47 1.40 8.25 21.78
C ARG A 47 1.71 9.74 21.56
N TRP A 48 1.55 10.23 20.34
CA TRP A 48 1.84 11.62 19.98
C TRP A 48 0.65 12.58 20.18
N ARG A 49 -0.54 12.05 20.51
CA ARG A 49 -1.81 12.81 20.62
C ARG A 49 -2.10 13.62 19.35
N ARG A 50 -1.95 13.00 18.17
CA ARG A 50 -2.14 13.65 16.86
C ARG A 50 -3.38 13.09 16.16
N PRO A 51 -4.49 13.84 16.05
CA PRO A 51 -5.72 13.35 15.42
C PRO A 51 -5.51 12.96 13.94
N LEU A 52 -4.69 13.70 13.18
CA LEU A 52 -4.36 13.35 11.80
C LEU A 52 -3.66 11.97 11.66
N GLY A 53 -2.98 11.52 12.71
CA GLY A 53 -2.34 10.20 12.73
C GLY A 53 -3.35 9.06 12.77
N TRP A 54 -4.53 9.28 13.34
CA TRP A 54 -5.63 8.31 13.29
C TRP A 54 -6.13 8.15 11.86
N THR A 55 -6.39 9.27 11.16
CA THR A 55 -6.81 9.24 9.76
C THR A 55 -5.79 8.51 8.90
N ALA A 56 -4.50 8.87 9.00
CA ALA A 56 -3.43 8.23 8.24
C ALA A 56 -3.32 6.71 8.52
N GLY A 57 -3.45 6.31 9.78
CA GLY A 57 -3.42 4.90 10.17
C GLY A 57 -4.62 4.11 9.67
N VAL A 58 -5.84 4.64 9.80
CA VAL A 58 -7.08 3.98 9.33
C VAL A 58 -7.06 3.81 7.81
N VAL A 59 -6.69 4.84 7.05
CA VAL A 59 -6.66 4.72 5.59
C VAL A 59 -5.59 3.72 5.13
N LEU A 60 -4.45 3.60 5.82
CA LEU A 60 -3.46 2.56 5.53
C LEU A 60 -3.97 1.15 5.80
N VAL A 61 -4.67 0.94 6.93
CA VAL A 61 -5.32 -0.36 7.20
C VAL A 61 -6.34 -0.68 6.11
N ALA A 62 -7.13 0.32 5.68
CA ALA A 62 -8.09 0.16 4.61
C ALA A 62 -7.43 -0.18 3.26
N VAL A 63 -6.29 0.42 2.92
CA VAL A 63 -5.48 0.04 1.73
C VAL A 63 -5.09 -1.43 1.81
N GLY A 64 -4.58 -1.88 2.96
CA GLY A 64 -4.17 -3.28 3.14
C GLY A 64 -5.33 -4.26 3.03
N ALA A 65 -6.46 -3.98 3.69
CA ALA A 65 -7.65 -4.82 3.62
C ALA A 65 -8.26 -4.86 2.21
N GLY A 66 -8.35 -3.69 1.55
CA GLY A 66 -8.85 -3.57 0.18
C GLY A 66 -7.97 -4.30 -0.83
N SER A 67 -6.64 -4.16 -0.70
CA SER A 67 -5.67 -4.86 -1.55
C SER A 67 -5.65 -6.37 -1.30
N PHE A 68 -5.78 -6.81 -0.05
CA PHE A 68 -5.99 -8.23 0.24
C PHE A 68 -7.27 -8.76 -0.42
N ALA A 69 -8.38 -8.02 -0.37
CA ALA A 69 -9.62 -8.41 -1.04
C ALA A 69 -9.47 -8.47 -2.57
N PHE A 70 -8.70 -7.55 -3.16
CA PHE A 70 -8.45 -7.45 -4.60
C PHE A 70 -7.55 -8.55 -5.16
N HIS A 71 -6.51 -8.93 -4.42
CA HIS A 71 -5.61 -10.01 -4.84
C HIS A 71 -6.03 -11.37 -4.29
N GLY A 72 -6.85 -11.40 -3.24
CA GLY A 72 -7.30 -12.62 -2.58
C GLY A 72 -8.64 -13.11 -3.13
N PRO A 73 -9.75 -12.96 -2.39
CA PRO A 73 -11.05 -13.54 -2.71
C PRO A 73 -11.81 -12.86 -3.87
N GLN A 74 -11.37 -11.68 -4.33
CA GLN A 74 -11.95 -10.97 -5.48
C GLN A 74 -13.49 -10.82 -5.49
N PRO A 75 -14.14 -10.41 -4.37
CA PRO A 75 -15.57 -10.12 -4.39
C PRO A 75 -15.91 -8.98 -5.36
N SER A 76 -17.18 -8.84 -5.73
CA SER A 76 -17.64 -7.82 -6.68
C SER A 76 -17.32 -6.37 -6.29
N TRP A 77 -17.10 -6.10 -5.00
CA TRP A 77 -16.71 -4.80 -4.45
C TRP A 77 -15.19 -4.60 -4.30
N ALA A 78 -14.36 -5.59 -4.68
CA ALA A 78 -12.93 -5.56 -4.43
C ALA A 78 -12.22 -4.38 -5.09
N LYS A 79 -12.61 -4.03 -6.33
CA LYS A 79 -12.02 -2.89 -7.06
C LYS A 79 -12.21 -1.55 -6.34
N PRO A 80 -13.43 -1.10 -6.00
CA PRO A 80 -13.59 0.14 -5.25
C PRO A 80 -12.96 0.07 -3.85
N ALA A 81 -13.00 -1.10 -3.17
CA ALA A 81 -12.34 -1.26 -1.88
C ALA A 81 -10.80 -1.16 -1.96
N HIS A 82 -10.20 -1.47 -3.11
CA HIS A 82 -8.78 -1.28 -3.37
C HIS A 82 -8.45 0.16 -3.76
N ASP A 83 -9.16 0.72 -4.75
CA ASP A 83 -8.78 1.98 -5.38
C ASP A 83 -9.07 3.20 -4.48
N LEU A 84 -10.21 3.21 -3.76
CA LEU A 84 -10.62 4.37 -2.95
C LEU A 84 -9.69 4.64 -1.76
N PRO A 85 -9.27 3.63 -0.96
CA PRO A 85 -8.29 3.86 0.10
C PRO A 85 -6.93 4.33 -0.42
N ILE A 86 -6.50 3.90 -1.62
CA ILE A 86 -5.25 4.36 -2.24
C ILE A 86 -5.32 5.85 -2.56
N ILE A 87 -6.45 6.31 -3.11
CA ILE A 87 -6.68 7.75 -3.34
C ILE A 87 -6.68 8.50 -2.00
N ALA A 88 -7.39 7.97 -1.00
CA ALA A 88 -7.49 8.61 0.32
C ALA A 88 -6.12 8.75 1.01
N VAL A 89 -5.28 7.71 0.99
CA VAL A 89 -3.92 7.80 1.55
C VAL A 89 -3.07 8.81 0.78
N GLY A 90 -3.19 8.87 -0.55
CA GLY A 90 -2.53 9.89 -1.36
C GLY A 90 -2.90 11.32 -0.93
N VAL A 91 -4.18 11.60 -0.74
CA VAL A 91 -4.68 12.90 -0.27
C VAL A 91 -4.16 13.21 1.14
N VAL A 92 -4.27 12.27 2.08
CA VAL A 92 -3.81 12.47 3.46
C VAL A 92 -2.32 12.80 3.51
N TYR A 93 -1.50 12.06 2.77
CA TYR A 93 -0.05 12.27 2.77
C TYR A 93 0.37 13.53 2.00
N ALA A 94 -0.37 13.93 0.96
CA ALA A 94 -0.17 15.22 0.30
C ALA A 94 -0.45 16.39 1.26
N VAL A 95 -1.53 16.32 2.06
CA VAL A 95 -1.83 17.32 3.10
C VAL A 95 -0.74 17.33 4.18
N LEU A 96 -0.26 16.18 4.62
CA LEU A 96 0.85 16.09 5.59
C LEU A 96 2.13 16.72 5.04
N LEU A 97 2.47 16.46 3.78
CA LEU A 97 3.64 17.04 3.11
C LEU A 97 3.52 18.56 3.02
N ALA A 98 2.37 19.07 2.57
CA ALA A 98 2.11 20.50 2.44
C ALA A 98 2.21 21.25 3.78
N ARG A 99 1.92 20.57 4.90
CA ARG A 99 1.99 21.14 6.26
C ARG A 99 3.35 20.92 6.94
N SER A 100 4.30 20.26 6.29
CA SER A 100 5.59 19.91 6.89
C SER A 100 6.61 21.05 6.85
N ARG A 101 7.38 21.18 7.92
CA ARG A 101 8.45 22.19 8.05
C ARG A 101 9.69 21.80 7.24
N ARG A 102 10.47 22.80 6.79
CA ARG A 102 11.69 22.61 5.96
C ARG A 102 12.66 21.51 6.45
N PRO A 103 13.01 21.39 7.75
CA PRO A 103 13.89 20.32 8.21
C PRO A 103 13.33 18.91 7.99
N GLN A 104 12.00 18.75 8.08
CA GLN A 104 11.32 17.47 7.89
C GLN A 104 11.39 17.00 6.42
N TRP A 105 11.60 17.90 5.46
CA TRP A 105 11.77 17.51 4.06
C TRP A 105 12.98 16.58 3.88
N ARG A 106 14.10 16.88 4.55
CA ARG A 106 15.32 16.08 4.45
C ARG A 106 15.27 14.82 5.31
N SER A 107 14.77 14.93 6.55
CA SER A 107 14.81 13.83 7.52
C SER A 107 13.65 12.84 7.39
N VAL A 108 12.51 13.27 6.84
CA VAL A 108 11.30 12.44 6.73
C VAL A 108 10.94 12.20 5.26
N TRP A 109 10.73 13.26 4.50
CA TRP A 109 10.12 13.13 3.16
C TRP A 109 11.09 12.61 2.10
N ALA A 110 12.36 13.01 2.09
CA ALA A 110 13.36 12.49 1.15
C ALA A 110 13.55 10.96 1.26
N PRO A 111 13.76 10.37 2.45
CA PRO A 111 13.80 8.91 2.58
C PRO A 111 12.50 8.22 2.20
N ALA A 112 11.33 8.77 2.58
CA ALA A 112 10.04 8.21 2.18
C ALA A 112 9.86 8.24 0.65
N ALA A 113 10.24 9.33 0.00
CA ALA A 113 10.21 9.46 -1.45
C ALA A 113 11.17 8.47 -2.13
N GLY A 114 12.37 8.26 -1.57
CA GLY A 114 13.30 7.25 -2.07
C GLY A 114 12.71 5.84 -2.04
N LEU A 115 12.11 5.43 -0.92
CA LEU A 115 11.41 4.15 -0.81
C LEU A 115 10.25 4.03 -1.81
N LEU A 116 9.46 5.09 -1.95
CA LEU A 116 8.34 5.11 -2.89
C LEU A 116 8.81 5.00 -4.34
N VAL A 117 9.88 5.70 -4.73
CA VAL A 117 10.46 5.64 -6.08
C VAL A 117 10.96 4.22 -6.40
N VAL A 118 11.69 3.59 -5.47
CA VAL A 118 12.14 2.19 -5.64
C VAL A 118 10.93 1.25 -5.72
N GLY A 119 9.90 1.49 -4.90
CA GLY A 119 8.64 0.75 -4.98
C GLY A 119 7.97 0.90 -6.35
N LEU A 120 7.83 2.12 -6.88
CA LEU A 120 7.21 2.38 -8.18
C LEU A 120 8.00 1.68 -9.30
N ALA A 121 9.33 1.67 -9.22
CA ALA A 121 10.17 0.93 -10.15
C ALA A 121 9.92 -0.59 -10.07
N ALA A 122 9.77 -1.15 -8.86
CA ALA A 122 9.39 -2.54 -8.68
C ALA A 122 7.98 -2.81 -9.26
N TYR A 123 6.99 -1.98 -8.97
CA TYR A 123 5.64 -2.11 -9.54
C TYR A 123 5.68 -2.13 -11.08
N ALA A 124 6.42 -1.21 -11.70
CA ALA A 124 6.59 -1.15 -13.15
C ALA A 124 7.29 -2.39 -13.71
N ALA A 125 8.33 -2.89 -13.03
CA ALA A 125 9.02 -4.11 -13.40
C ALA A 125 8.15 -5.37 -13.25
N GLY A 126 7.17 -5.35 -12.34
CA GLY A 126 6.25 -6.45 -12.02
C GLY A 126 4.94 -6.46 -12.80
N ARG A 127 4.82 -5.69 -13.89
CA ARG A 127 3.64 -5.71 -14.78
C ARG A 127 3.63 -6.97 -15.63
N SER A 128 2.46 -7.49 -15.98
CA SER A 128 2.32 -8.73 -16.77
C SER A 128 3.01 -8.71 -18.14
N GLY A 129 3.15 -7.54 -18.76
CA GLY A 129 3.88 -7.36 -20.02
C GLY A 129 5.39 -7.12 -19.90
N SER A 130 5.95 -7.11 -18.69
CA SER A 130 7.36 -6.84 -18.44
C SER A 130 8.24 -8.07 -18.76
N PRO A 131 9.45 -7.90 -19.33
CA PRO A 131 10.39 -9.02 -19.53
C PRO A 131 10.89 -9.63 -18.22
N LEU A 132 10.70 -8.93 -17.10
CA LEU A 132 11.06 -9.41 -15.76
C LEU A 132 9.91 -10.21 -15.10
N CYS A 133 8.75 -10.29 -15.74
CA CYS A 133 7.62 -11.00 -15.18
C CYS A 133 7.85 -12.52 -15.18
N ARG A 134 7.76 -13.12 -13.98
CA ARG A 134 7.68 -14.57 -13.77
C ARG A 134 6.42 -14.90 -12.97
N PRO A 135 5.34 -15.38 -13.62
CA PRO A 135 4.02 -15.45 -13.02
C PRO A 135 3.91 -16.44 -11.85
N ASP A 136 4.70 -17.52 -11.88
CA ASP A 136 4.72 -18.56 -10.83
C ASP A 136 5.82 -18.34 -9.76
N SER A 137 6.52 -17.21 -9.79
CA SER A 137 7.56 -16.89 -8.81
C SER A 137 6.96 -16.48 -7.46
N VAL A 138 7.53 -16.96 -6.36
CA VAL A 138 7.21 -16.43 -5.02
C VAL A 138 7.79 -15.03 -4.78
N TRP A 139 8.80 -14.65 -5.55
CA TRP A 139 9.37 -13.31 -5.56
C TRP A 139 8.64 -12.47 -6.60
N GLN A 140 7.64 -11.72 -6.15
CA GLN A 140 6.86 -10.81 -6.98
C GLN A 140 7.29 -9.35 -6.76
N TYR A 141 7.63 -8.64 -7.84
CA TYR A 141 7.98 -7.22 -7.76
C TYR A 141 6.81 -6.35 -7.30
N HIS A 142 5.57 -6.70 -7.63
CA HIS A 142 4.39 -6.03 -7.09
C HIS A 142 4.28 -6.27 -5.56
N GLY A 143 4.62 -7.47 -5.08
CA GLY A 143 4.74 -7.71 -3.63
C GLY A 143 5.80 -6.81 -2.97
N ALA A 144 6.93 -6.56 -3.64
CA ALA A 144 7.94 -5.60 -3.16
C ALA A 144 7.39 -4.15 -3.14
N TRP A 145 6.56 -3.78 -4.12
CA TRP A 145 5.84 -2.50 -4.12
C TRP A 145 4.97 -2.32 -2.87
N HIS A 146 4.22 -3.36 -2.46
CA HIS A 146 3.40 -3.31 -1.24
C HIS A 146 4.25 -2.98 -0.02
N VAL A 147 5.35 -3.71 0.17
CA VAL A 147 6.23 -3.53 1.34
C VAL A 147 6.92 -2.16 1.32
N LEU A 148 7.46 -1.75 0.18
CA LEU A 148 8.22 -0.50 0.06
C LEU A 148 7.33 0.74 0.22
N SER A 149 6.15 0.75 -0.38
CA SER A 149 5.21 1.87 -0.26
C SER A 149 4.55 1.92 1.13
N ALA A 150 4.28 0.77 1.77
CA ALA A 150 3.85 0.73 3.17
C ALA A 150 4.94 1.29 4.11
N ALA A 151 6.21 0.91 3.88
CA ALA A 151 7.35 1.44 4.63
C ALA A 151 7.53 2.95 4.40
N ALA A 152 7.39 3.42 3.16
CA ALA A 152 7.43 4.84 2.82
C ALA A 152 6.36 5.63 3.58
N ALA A 153 5.12 5.15 3.58
CA ALA A 153 4.00 5.78 4.28
C ALA A 153 4.20 5.75 5.80
N GLY A 154 4.60 4.61 6.37
CA GLY A 154 4.92 4.50 7.79
C GLY A 154 6.07 5.42 8.22
N TRP A 155 7.08 5.60 7.36
CA TRP A 155 8.16 6.56 7.60
C TRP A 155 7.68 8.00 7.53
N ALA A 156 6.95 8.37 6.48
CA ALA A 156 6.42 9.72 6.29
C ALA A 156 5.46 10.15 7.42
N ALA A 157 4.77 9.21 8.07
CA ALA A 157 3.94 9.49 9.25
C ALA A 157 4.72 10.12 10.42
N ARG A 158 6.05 9.96 10.47
CA ARG A 158 6.93 10.64 11.45
C ARG A 158 6.92 12.17 11.32
N ALA A 159 6.41 12.74 10.22
CA ALA A 159 6.17 14.18 10.11
C ALA A 159 5.22 14.72 11.19
N MET A 160 4.39 13.85 11.79
CA MET A 160 3.49 14.19 12.89
C MET A 160 4.11 14.05 14.29
N ALA A 161 5.30 13.46 14.39
CA ALA A 161 5.98 13.27 15.66
C ALA A 161 6.21 14.62 16.37
N PRO A 162 6.13 14.67 17.71
CA PRO A 162 6.47 15.89 18.45
C PRO A 162 7.94 16.26 18.21
N ASP A 163 8.23 17.55 18.26
CA ASP A 163 9.60 18.06 18.21
C ASP A 163 10.41 17.42 19.34
N ARG A 164 11.57 16.83 19.03
CA ARG A 164 12.51 16.33 20.04
C ARG A 164 13.09 17.57 20.72
N ARG A 165 12.59 17.87 21.92
CA ARG A 165 13.21 18.85 22.82
C ARG A 165 14.50 18.30 23.40
#